data_AF-A0A3D3S7U8-F1
#
_entry.id   AF-A0A3D3S7U8-F1
#
_cell.length_a   1.000
_cell.length_b   1.000
_cell.length_c   1.000
_cell.angle_alpha   90.00
_cell.angle_beta   90.00
_cell.angle_gamma   90.00
#
_symmetry.space_group_name_H-M   'P 1'
#
loop_
_entity.id
_entity.type
_entity.pdbx_description
1 polymer ?
#
loop_
_entity_poly.entity_id
_entity_poly.type
_entity_poly.pdbx_seq_one_letter_code
_entity_poly.pdbx_strand_id
1 'polypeptide(L)' 'IMKKMIEAYLAGDNAEAAALHLKLQAINKALFLQPNPVPVKMALRLCGFDAGSLRAPLKDASPEVTAALHAALADLGLIK' A
#
# COMPACT_ATOMS: atom_id res chain seq x y z
N ILE A 1 -2.87 -8.02 7.07
CA ILE A 1 -3.91 -7.12 7.65
C ILE A 1 -5.22 -7.21 6.86
N MET A 2 -5.22 -6.96 5.54
CA MET A 2 -6.44 -7.03 4.71
C MET A 2 -7.24 -8.32 4.84
N LYS A 3 -6.60 -9.50 4.83
CA LYS A 3 -7.28 -10.80 5.06
C LYS A 3 -8.06 -10.81 6.39
N LYS A 4 -7.41 -10.42 7.49
CA LYS A 4 -8.02 -10.35 8.82
C LYS A 4 -9.19 -9.36 8.88
N MET A 5 -9.07 -8.22 8.18
CA MET A 5 -10.13 -7.22 8.09
C MET A 5 -11.40 -7.80 7.43
N ILE A 6 -11.22 -8.53 6.33
CA ILE A 6 -12.32 -9.20 5.63
C ILE A 6 -12.94 -10.30 6.50
N GLU A 7 -12.10 -11.13 7.13
CA GLU A 7 -12.55 -12.19 8.04
C GLU A 7 -13.36 -11.63 9.23
N ALA A 8 -12.90 -10.55 9.86
CA ALA A 8 -13.62 -9.88 10.95
C ALA A 8 -15.00 -9.37 10.50
N TYR A 9 -15.05 -8.72 9.33
CA TYR A 9 -16.31 -8.21 8.79
C TYR A 9 -17.30 -9.36 8.47
N LEU A 10 -16.82 -10.44 7.84
CA LEU A 10 -17.65 -11.61 7.53
C LEU A 10 -18.16 -12.34 8.79
N ALA A 11 -17.42 -12.25 9.90
CA ALA A 11 -17.83 -12.77 11.20
C ALA A 11 -18.80 -11.83 11.96
N GLY A 12 -19.11 -10.65 11.41
CA GLY A 12 -19.95 -9.63 12.05
C GLY A 12 -19.22 -8.73 13.05
N ASP A 13 -17.91 -8.87 13.20
CA ASP A 13 -17.08 -8.01 14.04
C ASP A 13 -16.68 -6.74 13.28
N ASN A 14 -17.65 -5.83 13.14
CA ASN A 14 -17.47 -4.56 12.44
C ASN A 14 -16.47 -3.63 13.14
N ALA A 15 -16.29 -3.76 14.46
CA ALA A 15 -15.38 -2.93 15.23
C ALA A 15 -13.92 -3.28 14.90
N GLU A 16 -13.56 -4.57 14.92
CA GLU A 16 -12.23 -5.03 14.52
C GLU A 16 -11.97 -4.76 13.04
N ALA A 17 -12.96 -5.01 12.17
CA ALA A 17 -12.83 -4.70 10.75
C ALA A 17 -12.54 -3.21 10.50
N ALA A 18 -13.25 -2.30 11.17
CA ALA A 18 -13.01 -0.86 11.07
C ALA A 18 -11.62 -0.46 11.58
N ALA A 19 -11.18 -1.02 12.71
CA ALA A 19 -9.85 -0.78 13.26
C ALA A 19 -8.74 -1.23 12.29
N LEU A 20 -8.88 -2.41 11.68
CA LEU A 20 -7.94 -2.91 10.67
C LEU A 20 -7.98 -2.10 9.37
N HIS A 21 -9.15 -1.62 8.96
CA HIS A 21 -9.29 -0.72 7.82
C HIS A 21 -8.53 0.60 8.03
N LEU A 22 -8.66 1.22 9.20
CA LEU A 22 -7.95 2.44 9.54
C LEU A 22 -6.43 2.26 9.51
N LYS A 23 -5.92 1.11 9.97
CA LYS A 23 -4.49 0.75 9.85
C LYS A 23 -4.02 0.69 8.38
N LEU A 24 -4.89 0.31 7.45
CA LEU A 24 -4.57 0.25 6.01
C LEU A 24 -4.74 1.60 5.29
N GLN A 25 -5.30 2.62 5.94
CA GLN A 25 -5.69 3.85 5.25
C GLN A 25 -4.48 4.58 4.64
N ALA A 26 -3.36 4.64 5.35
CA ALA A 26 -2.15 5.31 4.87
C ALA A 26 -1.61 4.65 3.58
N ILE A 27 -1.44 3.33 3.58
CA ILE A 27 -0.95 2.61 2.40
C ILE A 27 -1.95 2.67 1.24
N ASN A 28 -3.26 2.58 1.52
CA ASN A 28 -4.29 2.69 0.50
C ASN A 28 -4.28 4.07 -0.16
N LYS A 29 -4.08 5.15 0.59
CA LYS A 29 -3.95 6.49 -0.01
C LYS A 29 -2.68 6.58 -0.86
N ALA A 30 -1.54 6.14 -0.32
CA ALA A 30 -0.25 6.21 -1.01
C ALA A 30 -0.25 5.44 -2.35
N LEU A 31 -0.91 4.27 -2.39
CA LEU A 31 -1.04 3.45 -3.60
C LEU A 31 -1.84 4.10 -4.74
N PHE A 32 -2.54 5.21 -4.49
CA PHE A 32 -3.38 5.91 -5.47
C PHE A 32 -2.96 7.36 -5.71
N LEU A 33 -1.80 7.79 -5.22
CA LEU A 33 -1.26 9.14 -5.47
C LEU A 33 -0.78 9.36 -6.93
N GLN A 34 -0.59 8.29 -7.71
CA GLN A 34 -0.19 8.35 -9.12
C GLN A 34 -0.86 7.20 -9.90
N PRO A 35 -1.05 7.30 -11.23
CA PRO A 35 -1.71 6.24 -11.99
C PRO A 35 -1.10 4.85 -11.81
N ASN A 36 -1.97 3.87 -11.65
CA ASN A 36 -1.57 2.48 -11.50
C ASN A 36 -1.01 1.90 -12.82
N PRO A 37 -0.03 0.97 -12.74
CA PRO A 37 0.52 0.32 -11.54
C PRO A 37 1.77 1.00 -10.95
N VAL A 38 2.01 2.30 -11.15
CA VAL A 38 3.26 2.94 -10.71
C VAL A 38 3.48 2.83 -9.19
N PRO A 39 2.52 3.20 -8.32
CA PRO A 39 2.75 3.17 -6.87
C PRO A 39 2.96 1.76 -6.33
N VAL A 40 2.18 0.76 -6.77
CA VAL A 40 2.32 -0.61 -6.29
C VAL A 40 3.64 -1.24 -6.71
N LYS A 41 4.14 -0.94 -7.92
CA LYS A 41 5.47 -1.40 -8.35
C LYS A 41 6.58 -0.75 -7.51
N MET A 42 6.46 0.53 -7.18
CA MET A 42 7.40 1.19 -6.27
C MET A 42 7.34 0.59 -4.86
N ALA A 43 6.14 0.35 -4.32
CA ALA A 43 5.96 -0.29 -3.02
C ALA A 43 6.64 -1.68 -2.96
N LEU A 44 6.47 -2.50 -4.00
CA LEU A 44 7.12 -3.80 -4.10
C LEU A 44 8.65 -3.68 -4.14
N ARG A 45 9.20 -2.71 -4.88
CA ARG A 45 10.64 -2.44 -4.90
C ARG A 45 11.18 -2.01 -3.53
N LEU A 46 10.46 -1.16 -2.80
CA LEU A 46 10.80 -0.76 -1.43
C LEU A 46 10.83 -1.97 -0.48
N CYS A 47 9.91 -2.92 -0.68
CA CYS A 47 9.88 -4.20 0.04
C CYS A 47 10.93 -5.22 -0.45
N GLY A 48 11.82 -4.86 -1.38
CA GLY A 48 12.90 -5.72 -1.87
C GLY A 48 12.52 -6.68 -3.00
N PHE A 49 11.35 -6.53 -3.61
CA PHE A 49 10.93 -7.34 -4.76
C PHE A 49 11.34 -6.68 -6.09
N ASP A 50 11.74 -7.49 -7.06
CA ASP A 50 11.88 -7.03 -8.44
C ASP A 50 10.49 -6.95 -9.11
N ALA A 51 10.01 -5.72 -9.30
CA ALA A 51 8.73 -5.43 -9.95
C ALA A 51 8.85 -5.13 -11.46
N GLY A 52 10.04 -5.29 -12.04
CA GLY A 52 10.35 -4.97 -13.44
C GLY A 52 10.16 -3.49 -13.78
N SER A 53 10.28 -3.14 -15.07
CA SER A 53 10.12 -1.75 -15.54
C SER A 53 8.65 -1.34 -15.71
N LEU A 54 8.44 -0.04 -15.92
CA LEU A 54 7.18 0.51 -16.39
C LEU A 54 7.18 0.59 -17.92
N ARG A 55 5.99 0.48 -18.53
CA ARG A 55 5.81 0.73 -19.96
C ARG A 55 5.25 2.14 -20.16
N ALA A 56 5.72 2.82 -21.20
CA ALA A 56 5.14 4.09 -21.62
C ALA A 56 3.62 3.94 -21.85
N PRO A 57 2.80 4.97 -21.54
CA PRO A 57 3.18 6.34 -21.17
C PRO A 57 3.46 6.55 -19.68
N LEU A 58 3.53 5.49 -18.86
CA LEU A 58 3.75 5.61 -17.42
C LEU A 58 5.18 6.03 -17.12
N LYS A 59 5.31 6.92 -16.13
CA LYS A 59 6.58 7.41 -15.59
C LYS A 59 6.82 6.82 -14.21
N ASP A 60 8.08 6.82 -13.77
CA ASP A 60 8.44 6.40 -12.42
C ASP A 60 7.69 7.20 -11.34
N ALA A 61 7.62 6.62 -10.14
CA ALA A 61 6.99 7.26 -8.99
C ALA A 61 7.72 8.57 -8.66
N SER A 62 6.95 9.63 -8.40
CA SER A 62 7.54 10.88 -7.92
C SER A 62 8.22 10.69 -6.55
N PRO A 63 9.13 11.60 -6.15
CA PRO A 63 9.71 11.59 -4.81
C PRO A 63 8.66 11.63 -3.70
N GLU A 64 7.58 12.40 -3.90
CA GLU A 64 6.45 12.50 -2.97
C GLU A 64 5.72 11.16 -2.80
N VAL A 65 5.40 10.48 -3.91
CA VAL A 65 4.76 9.16 -3.88
C VAL A 65 5.68 8.14 -3.20
N THR A 66 6.98 8.17 -3.51
CA THR A 66 7.97 7.26 -2.92
C THR A 66 8.09 7.46 -1.41
N ALA A 67 8.12 8.70 -0.94
CA ALA A 67 8.16 9.03 0.49
C ALA A 67 6.88 8.60 1.22
N ALA A 68 5.70 8.85 0.63
CA ALA A 68 4.42 8.43 1.19
C ALA A 68 4.31 6.90 1.30
N LEU A 69 4.77 6.17 0.27
CA LEU A 69 4.83 4.70 0.29
C LEU A 69 5.80 4.20 1.37
N HIS A 70 6.99 4.80 1.48
CA HIS A 70 7.96 4.40 2.48
C HIS A 70 7.41 4.55 3.90
N ALA A 71 6.84 5.71 4.23
CA ALA A 71 6.24 5.96 5.54
C ALA A 71 5.11 4.96 5.83
N ALA A 72 4.18 4.78 4.89
CA ALA A 72 3.06 3.86 5.07
C ALA A 72 3.48 2.39 5.18
N LEU A 73 4.54 1.96 4.49
CA LEU A 73 5.06 0.60 4.60
C LEU A 73 5.82 0.38 5.91
N ALA A 74 6.56 1.38 6.39
CA ALA A 74 7.25 1.34 7.68
C ALA A 74 6.26 1.27 8.85
N ASP A 75 5.18 2.06 8.80
CA ASP A 75 4.09 2.01 9.80
C ASP A 75 3.41 0.63 9.88
N LEU A 76 3.41 -0.10 8.76
CA LEU A 76 2.88 -1.47 8.67
C LEU A 76 3.92 -2.55 9.02
N GLY A 77 5.17 -2.17 9.31
CA GLY A 77 6.27 -3.09 9.61
C GLY A 77 6.70 -3.94 8.41
N LEU A 78 6.47 -3.48 7.18
CA LEU A 78 6.84 -4.19 5.96
C LEU A 78 8.25 -3.84 5.46
N ILE A 79 8.78 -2.69 5.88
CA ILE A 79 10.15 -2.24 5.62
C ILE A 79 10.75 -1.61 6.89
N LYS A 80 12.05 -1.32 6.87
CA LYS A 80 12.77 -0.62 7.96
C LYS A 80 12.70 0.89 7.81
#